data_AF-A0A955I6B8-F1
#
_entry.id   AF-A0A955I6B8-F1
#
_cell.length_a   1.000
_cell.length_b   1.000
_cell.length_c   1.000
_cell.angle_alpha   90.00
_cell.angle_beta   90.00
_cell.angle_gamma   90.00
#
_symmetry.space_group_name_H-M   'P 1'
#
loop_
_entity.id
_entity.type
_entity.pdbx_description
1 polymer ?
#
loop_
_entity_poly.entity_id
_entity_poly.type
_entity_poly.pdbx_seq_one_letter_code
_entity_poly.pdbx_strand_id
1 'polypeptide(L)'
;MCDIENVQTLQRGMNFRMNPRYSVVLMSRRSNAPYSDNISNDGITIEYEGHDEPKISHEMNPKNFDQQQETKNGTLTQNGKFIKAAEKFKEGTSDVEKVKVYEKILPGVWSLKGLFNLIDYKIKND
;
A
#
# COMPACT_ATOMS: atom_id res chain seq x y z
N MET A 1 -7.32 -10.18 -11.71
CA MET A 1 -6.81 -8.95 -11.04
C MET A 1 -6.16 -8.02 -12.05
N CYS A 2 -5.04 -8.40 -12.68
CA CYS A 2 -4.35 -7.54 -13.67
C CYS A 2 -5.27 -7.06 -14.81
N ASP A 3 -6.08 -7.96 -15.40
CA ASP A 3 -7.04 -7.59 -16.45
C ASP A 3 -8.12 -6.61 -15.95
N ILE A 4 -8.57 -6.77 -14.70
CA ILE A 4 -9.54 -5.85 -14.06
C ILE A 4 -8.91 -4.46 -13.88
N GLU A 5 -7.62 -4.40 -13.61
CA GLU A 5 -6.86 -3.15 -13.49
C GLU A 5 -6.29 -2.64 -14.82
N ASN A 6 -6.60 -3.30 -15.94
CA ASN A 6 -6.12 -2.96 -17.28
C ASN A 6 -4.59 -2.80 -17.36
N VAL A 7 -3.85 -3.69 -16.71
CA VAL A 7 -2.38 -3.72 -16.75
C VAL A 7 -1.86 -5.12 -17.00
N GLN A 8 -0.70 -5.21 -17.63
CA GLN A 8 -0.05 -6.51 -17.88
C GLN A 8 0.44 -7.16 -16.58
N THR A 9 1.06 -6.37 -15.70
CA THR A 9 1.60 -6.88 -14.43
C THR A 9 1.47 -5.84 -13.31
N LEU A 10 1.30 -6.32 -12.08
CA LEU A 10 1.47 -5.54 -10.85
C LEU A 10 2.68 -6.09 -10.11
N GLN A 11 3.78 -5.34 -10.14
CA GLN A 11 5.05 -5.75 -9.54
C GLN A 11 5.24 -5.24 -8.11
N ARG A 12 4.46 -4.23 -7.71
CA ARG A 12 4.54 -3.58 -6.39
C ARG A 12 3.31 -3.89 -5.58
N GLY A 13 3.49 -3.98 -4.26
CA GLY A 13 2.39 -4.18 -3.32
C GLY A 13 1.38 -3.03 -3.30
N MET A 14 1.81 -1.80 -3.63
CA MET A 14 0.98 -0.60 -3.58
C MET A 14 1.21 0.24 -4.83
N ASN A 15 0.13 0.82 -5.33
CA ASN A 15 0.10 1.50 -6.62
C ASN A 15 -0.86 2.70 -6.56
N PHE A 16 -0.29 3.89 -6.37
CA PHE A 16 -1.03 5.12 -6.27
C PHE A 16 -1.53 5.58 -7.64
N ARG A 17 -2.86 5.68 -7.76
CA ARG A 17 -3.58 6.20 -8.94
C ARG A 17 -3.10 5.68 -10.30
N MET A 18 -2.79 4.38 -10.39
CA MET A 18 -2.69 3.73 -11.71
C MET A 18 -4.01 3.81 -12.49
N ASN A 19 -5.12 3.91 -11.75
CA ASN A 19 -6.39 4.41 -12.25
C ASN A 19 -6.62 5.84 -11.71
N PRO A 20 -7.09 6.81 -12.51
CA PRO A 20 -7.35 8.16 -12.00
C PRO A 20 -8.39 8.24 -10.87
N ARG A 21 -9.25 7.22 -10.73
CA ARG A 21 -10.35 7.19 -9.75
C ARG A 21 -9.99 6.52 -8.42
N TYR A 22 -8.95 5.70 -8.39
CA TYR A 22 -8.57 4.94 -7.20
C TYR A 22 -7.13 4.44 -7.27
N SER A 23 -6.55 4.21 -6.10
CA SER A 23 -5.29 3.51 -5.90
C SER A 23 -5.51 2.02 -5.64
N VAL A 24 -4.47 1.19 -5.80
CA VAL A 24 -4.54 -0.26 -5.59
C VAL A 24 -3.50 -0.70 -4.57
N VAL A 25 -3.90 -1.55 -3.63
CA VAL A 25 -2.98 -2.26 -2.73
C VAL A 25 -3.22 -3.77 -2.77
N LEU A 26 -2.13 -4.50 -2.62
CA LEU A 26 -2.01 -5.94 -2.63
C LEU A 26 -1.57 -6.37 -1.24
N MET A 27 -2.52 -6.79 -0.42
CA MET A 27 -2.30 -7.20 0.96
C MET A 27 -2.09 -8.70 1.09
N SER A 28 -1.41 -9.13 2.14
CA SER A 28 -1.22 -10.54 2.47
C SER A 28 -1.10 -10.75 3.98
N ARG A 29 -2.01 -11.54 4.54
CA ARG A 29 -1.98 -11.96 5.96
C ARG A 29 -1.45 -13.38 6.16
N ARG A 30 -0.75 -13.91 5.16
CA ARG A 30 -0.13 -15.24 5.23
C ARG A 30 1.03 -15.22 6.23
N SER A 31 1.30 -16.36 6.86
CA SER A 31 2.36 -16.49 7.88
C SER A 31 3.77 -16.13 7.40
N ASN A 32 4.03 -16.16 6.10
CA ASN A 32 5.29 -15.79 5.48
C ASN A 32 5.24 -14.45 4.73
N ALA A 33 4.21 -13.64 4.96
CA ALA A 33 4.13 -12.31 4.39
C ALA A 33 5.24 -11.42 5.00
N PRO A 34 5.92 -10.60 4.19
CA PRO A 34 6.97 -9.70 4.69
C PRO A 34 6.41 -8.47 5.42
N TYR A 35 5.11 -8.23 5.31
CA TYR A 35 4.41 -7.07 5.86
C TYR A 35 3.36 -7.51 6.87
N SER A 36 3.14 -6.70 7.90
CA SER A 36 2.19 -6.95 8.98
C SER A 36 0.81 -6.37 8.67
N ASP A 37 0.23 -6.76 7.53
CA ASP A 37 -1.11 -6.34 7.15
C ASP A 37 -2.15 -6.96 8.12
N ASN A 38 -3.16 -6.18 8.51
CA ASN A 38 -4.21 -6.68 9.40
C ASN A 38 -5.60 -6.15 9.02
N ILE A 39 -6.62 -6.93 9.40
CA ILE A 39 -8.01 -6.48 9.41
C ILE A 39 -8.41 -6.34 10.87
N SER A 40 -8.92 -5.18 11.26
CA SER A 40 -9.36 -4.91 12.63
C SER A 40 -10.56 -5.80 13.00
N ASN A 41 -10.88 -5.86 14.30
CA ASN A 41 -11.96 -6.70 14.82
C ASN A 41 -13.36 -6.32 14.30
N ASP A 42 -13.53 -5.10 13.75
CA ASP A 42 -14.75 -4.67 13.08
C ASP A 42 -14.97 -5.37 11.71
N GLY A 43 -13.96 -6.06 11.19
CA GLY A 43 -14.00 -6.77 9.91
C GLY A 43 -14.00 -5.88 8.67
N ILE A 44 -13.95 -4.55 8.84
CA ILE A 44 -14.10 -3.56 7.76
C ILE A 44 -12.96 -2.54 7.71
N THR A 45 -12.16 -2.44 8.75
CA THR A 45 -10.96 -1.59 8.78
C THR A 45 -9.73 -2.43 8.45
N ILE A 46 -8.90 -1.90 7.54
CA ILE A 46 -7.66 -2.54 7.09
C ILE A 46 -6.48 -1.64 7.46
N GLU A 47 -5.50 -2.22 8.15
CA GLU A 47 -4.18 -1.63 8.34
C GLU A 47 -3.24 -2.30 7.34
N TYR A 48 -2.65 -1.49 6.45
CA TYR A 48 -1.73 -1.94 5.40
C TYR A 48 -0.36 -1.31 5.64
N GLU A 49 0.70 -2.12 5.65
CA GLU A 49 2.06 -1.62 5.84
C GLU A 49 2.63 -1.03 4.54
N GLY A 50 3.38 0.06 4.64
CA GLY A 50 4.05 0.68 3.50
C GLY A 50 5.15 -0.19 2.89
N HIS A 51 5.73 0.29 1.79
CA HIS A 51 6.88 -0.35 1.16
C HIS A 51 8.16 -0.11 1.95
N ASP A 52 8.97 -1.16 2.04
CA ASP A 52 10.36 -1.05 2.48
C ASP A 52 11.22 -0.33 1.44
N GLU A 53 12.43 0.06 1.86
CA GLU A 53 13.42 0.58 0.93
C GLU A 53 13.70 -0.38 -0.23
N PRO A 54 13.88 0.12 -1.46
CA PRO A 54 14.22 -0.74 -2.59
C PRO A 54 15.49 -1.54 -2.32
N LYS A 55 15.42 -2.86 -2.54
CA LYS A 55 16.58 -3.74 -2.40
C LYS A 55 17.61 -3.42 -3.49
N ILE A 56 18.76 -2.85 -3.11
CA ILE A 56 19.84 -2.49 -4.05
C ILE A 56 20.97 -3.53 -4.13
N SER A 57 21.06 -4.46 -3.18
CA SER A 57 22.03 -5.56 -3.19
C SER A 57 21.46 -6.81 -2.52
N HIS A 58 22.08 -7.98 -2.73
CA HIS A 58 21.61 -9.23 -2.14
C HIS A 58 21.67 -9.24 -0.61
N GLU A 59 22.75 -8.68 -0.06
CA GLU A 59 23.07 -8.62 1.38
C GLU A 59 22.22 -7.60 2.15
N MET A 60 21.67 -6.60 1.46
CA MET A 60 20.79 -5.62 2.08
C MET A 60 19.47 -6.28 2.49
N ASN A 61 19.10 -6.13 3.76
CA ASN A 61 17.75 -6.37 4.25
C ASN A 61 16.95 -5.04 4.23
N PRO A 62 15.95 -4.87 3.35
CA PRO A 62 15.12 -3.67 3.28
C PRO A 62 14.47 -3.26 4.61
N LYS A 63 14.13 -4.24 5.45
CA LYS A 63 13.49 -4.02 6.75
C LYS A 63 14.37 -3.33 7.79
N ASN A 64 15.68 -3.27 7.56
CA ASN A 64 16.61 -2.59 8.48
C ASN A 64 16.67 -1.07 8.25
N PHE A 65 15.88 -0.55 7.30
CA PHE A 65 15.87 0.86 6.93
C PHE A 65 14.46 1.42 7.06
N ASP A 66 14.38 2.69 7.45
CA ASP A 66 13.10 3.41 7.53
C ASP A 66 12.40 3.45 6.17
N GLN A 67 11.08 3.28 6.19
CA GLN A 67 10.22 3.40 5.02
C GLN A 67 10.08 4.87 4.61
N GLN A 68 10.89 5.32 3.64
CA GLN A 68 10.97 6.74 3.30
C GLN A 68 9.72 7.24 2.56
N GLN A 69 9.34 8.49 2.84
CA GLN A 69 8.29 9.20 2.09
C GLN A 69 8.81 9.79 0.78
N GLU A 70 10.10 10.11 0.72
CA GLU A 70 10.75 10.69 -0.43
C GLU A 70 11.96 9.86 -0.86
N THR A 71 12.17 9.77 -2.16
CA THR A 71 13.42 9.28 -2.74
C THR A 71 14.56 10.24 -2.41
N LYS A 72 15.81 9.77 -2.56
CA LYS A 72 17.02 10.62 -2.42
C LYS A 72 17.02 11.88 -3.28
N ASN A 73 16.23 11.90 -4.36
CA ASN A 73 16.11 13.03 -5.28
C ASN A 73 14.90 13.95 -4.94
N GLY A 74 14.24 13.76 -3.79
CA GLY A 74 13.11 14.57 -3.34
C GLY A 74 11.76 14.25 -4.01
N THR A 75 11.69 13.22 -4.86
CA THR A 75 10.40 12.77 -5.43
C THR A 75 9.67 11.85 -4.46
N LEU A 76 8.35 11.96 -4.34
CA LEU A 76 7.56 11.11 -3.44
C LEU A 76 7.61 9.63 -3.84
N THR A 77 7.88 8.77 -2.86
CA THR A 77 7.71 7.32 -2.98
C THR A 77 6.23 6.96 -3.07
N GLN A 78 5.91 5.67 -3.21
CA GLN A 78 4.51 5.25 -3.07
C GLN A 78 3.99 5.59 -1.67
N ASN A 79 4.75 5.29 -0.61
CA ASN A 79 4.40 5.66 0.77
C ASN A 79 4.09 7.16 0.87
N GLY A 80 4.98 8.02 0.38
CA GLY A 80 4.78 9.47 0.42
C GLY A 80 3.53 9.94 -0.34
N LYS A 81 3.18 9.29 -1.46
CA LYS A 81 1.94 9.62 -2.20
C LYS A 81 0.68 9.27 -1.41
N PHE A 82 0.64 8.10 -0.77
CA PHE A 82 -0.49 7.69 0.06
C PHE A 82 -0.59 8.56 1.32
N ILE A 83 0.53 8.83 2.01
CA ILE A 83 0.59 9.72 3.18
C ILE A 83 0.04 11.11 2.84
N LYS A 84 0.56 11.72 1.77
CA LYS A 84 0.11 13.04 1.31
C LYS A 84 -1.39 13.06 0.98
N ALA A 85 -1.95 11.96 0.45
CA ALA A 85 -3.38 11.87 0.18
C ALA A 85 -4.21 11.80 1.46
N ALA A 86 -3.77 11.04 2.46
CA ALA A 86 -4.40 10.98 3.77
C ALA A 86 -4.34 12.33 4.50
N GLU A 87 -3.21 13.04 4.44
CA GLU A 87 -3.04 14.37 5.02
C GLU A 87 -3.99 15.39 4.41
N LYS A 88 -4.05 15.46 3.07
CA LYS A 88 -4.97 16.36 2.38
C LYS A 88 -6.43 16.09 2.72
N PHE A 89 -6.81 14.82 2.90
CA PHE A 89 -8.15 14.46 3.34
C PHE A 89 -8.42 14.95 4.77
N LYS A 90 -7.48 14.73 5.70
CA LYS A 90 -7.58 15.23 7.08
C LYS A 90 -7.66 16.75 7.17
N GLU A 91 -6.94 17.47 6.31
CA GLU A 91 -6.96 18.92 6.20
C GLU A 91 -8.23 19.46 5.51
N GLY A 92 -9.04 18.59 4.91
CA GLY A 92 -10.21 19.00 4.13
C GLY A 92 -9.87 19.67 2.79
N THR A 93 -8.64 19.50 2.29
CA THR A 93 -8.17 20.12 1.03
C THR A 93 -8.35 19.22 -0.19
N SER A 94 -8.76 17.96 0.01
CA SER A 94 -9.06 17.00 -1.05
C SER A 94 -10.12 16.00 -0.59
N ASP A 95 -10.86 15.43 -1.55
CA ASP A 95 -11.66 14.23 -1.31
C ASP A 95 -10.78 13.06 -0.85
N VAL A 96 -11.39 12.11 -0.15
CA VAL A 96 -10.74 10.90 0.35
C VAL A 96 -10.23 10.03 -0.80
N GLU A 97 -8.99 9.54 -0.68
CA GLU A 97 -8.43 8.62 -1.65
C GLU A 97 -9.14 7.26 -1.55
N LYS A 98 -9.68 6.80 -2.68
CA LYS A 98 -10.28 5.48 -2.80
C LYS A 98 -9.18 4.45 -3.06
N VAL A 99 -9.17 3.37 -2.29
CA VAL A 99 -8.15 2.32 -2.40
C VAL A 99 -8.82 0.98 -2.62
N LYS A 100 -8.55 0.36 -3.77
CA LYS A 100 -9.02 -1.00 -4.07
C LYS A 100 -8.04 -2.01 -3.50
N VAL A 101 -8.55 -2.93 -2.68
CA VAL A 101 -7.73 -3.87 -1.93
C VAL A 101 -7.90 -5.28 -2.50
N TYR A 102 -6.79 -5.93 -2.81
CA TYR A 102 -6.73 -7.34 -3.16
C TYR A 102 -5.95 -8.11 -2.08
N GLU A 103 -6.52 -9.20 -1.58
CA GLU A 103 -5.86 -10.08 -0.61
C GLU A 103 -5.34 -11.34 -1.28
N LYS A 104 -4.08 -11.69 -1.01
CA LYS A 104 -3.49 -12.95 -1.46
C LYS A 104 -4.01 -14.11 -0.62
N ILE A 105 -4.82 -14.97 -1.22
CA ILE A 105 -5.39 -16.15 -0.55
C ILE A 105 -4.58 -17.43 -0.82
N LEU A 106 -3.99 -17.57 -2.02
CA LEU A 106 -3.13 -18.69 -2.41
C LEU A 106 -1.98 -18.18 -3.31
N PRO A 107 -0.93 -18.97 -3.58
CA PRO A 107 0.11 -18.57 -4.54
C PRO A 107 -0.53 -18.27 -5.90
N GLY A 108 -0.33 -17.06 -6.41
CA GLY A 108 -0.93 -16.60 -7.67
C GLY A 108 -2.43 -16.24 -7.61
N VAL A 109 -3.12 -16.47 -6.50
CA VAL A 109 -4.56 -16.22 -6.37
C VAL A 109 -4.83 -15.02 -5.46
N TRP A 110 -5.54 -14.05 -6.02
CA TRP A 110 -5.91 -12.79 -5.37
C TRP A 110 -7.43 -12.65 -5.31
N SER A 111 -7.95 -12.36 -4.13
CA SER A 111 -9.36 -12.06 -3.91
C SER A 111 -9.57 -10.56 -3.79
N LEU A 112 -10.57 -10.01 -4.49
CA LEU A 112 -11.00 -8.64 -4.27
C LEU A 112 -11.64 -8.54 -2.87
N LYS A 113 -11.18 -7.60 -2.06
CA LYS A 113 -11.79 -7.28 -0.75
C LYS A 113 -12.80 -6.15 -0.85
N GLY A 114 -12.57 -5.21 -1.78
CA GLY A 114 -13.47 -4.10 -2.02
C GLY A 114 -12.72 -2.80 -2.26
N LEU A 115 -13.47 -1.69 -2.22
CA LEU A 115 -12.97 -0.33 -2.31
C LEU A 115 -13.11 0.34 -0.94
N PHE A 116 -12.00 0.82 -0.41
CA PHE A 116 -11.89 1.41 0.92
C PHE A 116 -11.52 2.89 0.84
N ASN A 117 -11.72 3.61 1.92
CA ASN A 117 -11.30 5.00 2.07
C ASN A 117 -9.98 5.04 2.83
N LEU A 118 -8.96 5.70 2.28
CA LEU A 118 -7.74 6.01 3.02
C LEU A 118 -7.99 7.22 3.92
N ILE A 119 -8.31 6.96 5.18
CA ILE A 119 -8.67 8.00 6.14
C ILE A 119 -7.52 8.42 7.06
N ASP A 120 -6.51 7.57 7.23
CA ASP A 120 -5.44 7.76 8.21
C ASP A 120 -4.14 7.04 7.80
N TYR A 121 -3.04 7.45 8.44
CA TYR A 121 -1.75 6.79 8.44
C TYR A 121 -1.09 6.97 9.80
N LYS A 122 -0.18 6.05 10.16
CA LYS A 122 0.68 6.18 11.34
C LYS A 122 2.09 5.72 11.00
N ILE A 123 3.07 6.37 11.62
CA ILE A 123 4.45 5.87 11.63
C ILE A 123 4.60 5.03 12.89
N LYS A 124 5.06 3.79 12.73
CA LYS A 124 5.35 2.88 13.83
C LYS A 124 6.86 2.65 13.85
N ASN A 125 7.46 2.91 14.99
CA ASN A 125 8.85 2.52 15.25
C ASN A 125 8.82 1.12 15.87
N ASP A 126 9.60 0.21 15.30
CA ASP A 126 9.78 -1.15 15.83
C ASP A 126 10.89 -1.22 16.88
#